data_AF-A0A3M1YWJ2-F1
#
_entry.id   AF-A0A3M1YWJ2-F1
#
_cell.length_a   1.000
_cell.length_b   1.000
_cell.length_c   1.000
_cell.angle_alpha   90.00
_cell.angle_beta   90.00
_cell.angle_gamma   90.00
#
_symmetry.space_group_name_H-M   'P 1'
#
loop_
_entity.id
_entity.type
_entity.pdbx_description
1 polymer ?
#
loop_
_entity_poly.entity_id
_entity_poly.type
_entity_poly.pdbx_seq_one_letter_code
_entity_poly.pdbx_strand_id
1 'polypeptide(L)'
;MLLLTDKMTMATSIEGRVPFLDHTLVEFAATIPSKYKVHGFDLRHVQKEAMREILPPEIMKKKKRGFGCPIPDKPKPCSETVYPEFCGWGGWKNAP
;
A
#
# COMPACT_ATOMS: atom_id res chain seq x y z
N MET A 1 -4.84 -7.46 3.72
CA MET A 1 -5.45 -6.16 3.36
C MET A 1 -6.76 -6.33 2.60
N LEU A 2 -6.90 -7.31 1.70
CA LEU A 2 -8.15 -7.61 0.98
C LEU A 2 -9.38 -7.70 1.91
N LEU A 3 -9.33 -8.55 2.94
CA LEU A 3 -10.44 -8.71 3.90
C LEU A 3 -10.76 -7.43 4.69
N LEU A 4 -9.76 -6.60 4.98
CA LEU A 4 -9.96 -5.35 5.70
C LEU A 4 -10.64 -4.32 4.80
N THR A 5 -10.15 -4.18 3.57
CA THR A 5 -10.72 -3.27 2.58
C THR A 5 -12.17 -3.64 2.28
N ASP A 6 -12.45 -4.92 2.03
CA ASP A 6 -13.80 -5.40 1.72
C ASP A 6 -14.81 -5.11 2.84
N LYS A 7 -14.45 -5.42 4.10
CA LYS A 7 -15.30 -5.10 5.25
C LYS A 7 -15.58 -3.60 5.38
N MET A 8 -14.56 -2.76 5.17
CA MET A 8 -14.71 -1.31 5.29
C MET A 8 -15.52 -0.71 4.14
N THR A 9 -15.38 -1.23 2.91
CA THR A 9 -16.12 -0.71 1.75
C THR A 9 -17.58 -1.19 1.77
N MET A 10 -17.84 -2.43 2.17
CA MET A 10 -19.22 -2.94 2.32
C MET A 10 -19.99 -2.22 3.44
N ALA A 11 -19.30 -1.80 4.51
CA ALA A 11 -19.89 -0.96 5.55
C ALA A 11 -20.41 0.39 5.01
N THR A 12 -19.86 0.89 3.90
CA THR A 12 -20.30 2.13 3.24
C THR A 12 -21.04 1.88 1.92
N SER A 13 -21.49 0.64 1.65
CA SER A 13 -22.14 0.24 0.39
C SER A 13 -21.31 0.58 -0.87
N ILE A 14 -19.98 0.50 -0.78
CA ILE A 14 -19.04 0.68 -1.89
C ILE A 14 -18.39 -0.67 -2.21
N GLU A 15 -18.22 -0.96 -3.50
CA GLU A 15 -17.48 -2.14 -3.95
C GLU A 15 -16.02 -1.77 -4.28
N GLY A 16 -15.08 -2.30 -3.49
CA GLY A 16 -13.64 -2.16 -3.74
C GLY A 16 -13.10 -3.28 -4.63
N ARG A 17 -12.89 -3.03 -5.92
CA ARG A 17 -12.26 -4.00 -6.83
C ARG A 17 -10.73 -4.01 -6.67
N VAL A 18 -10.09 -5.16 -6.87
CA VAL A 18 -8.63 -5.34 -6.78
C VAL A 18 -8.06 -5.89 -8.09
N PRO A 19 -7.79 -5.03 -9.10
CA PRO A 19 -7.38 -5.46 -10.44
C PRO A 19 -6.09 -6.27 -10.49
N PHE A 20 -5.17 -6.05 -9.54
CA PHE A 20 -3.90 -6.79 -9.50
C PHE A 20 -4.01 -8.24 -9.04
N LEU A 21 -5.17 -8.64 -8.49
CA LEU A 21 -5.42 -10.01 -8.03
C LEU A 21 -6.27 -10.80 -9.04
N ASP A 22 -6.43 -10.30 -10.27
CA ASP A 22 -7.11 -11.09 -11.30
C ASP A 22 -6.32 -12.37 -11.63
N HIS A 23 -7.04 -13.48 -11.82
CA HIS A 23 -6.47 -14.79 -12.08
C HIS A 23 -5.55 -14.81 -13.30
N THR A 24 -5.95 -14.19 -14.42
CA THR A 24 -5.15 -14.18 -15.65
C THR A 24 -3.82 -13.46 -15.45
N LEU A 25 -3.85 -12.35 -14.71
CA LEU A 25 -2.67 -11.56 -14.41
C LEU A 25 -1.75 -12.29 -13.43
N VAL A 26 -2.32 -12.95 -12.42
CA VAL A 26 -1.55 -13.71 -11.42
C VAL A 26 -0.87 -14.92 -12.05
N GLU A 27 -1.57 -15.67 -12.90
CA GLU A 27 -1.00 -16.79 -13.65
C GLU A 27 0.16 -16.33 -14.54
N PHE A 28 -0.04 -15.25 -15.30
CA PHE A 28 1.04 -14.65 -16.08
C PHE A 28 2.21 -14.22 -15.18
N ALA A 29 1.95 -13.50 -14.09
CA ALA A 29 2.98 -13.05 -13.16
C ALA A 29 3.73 -14.22 -12.50
N ALA A 30 3.10 -15.39 -12.33
CA ALA A 30 3.74 -16.58 -11.81
C ALA A 30 4.78 -17.16 -12.78
N THR A 31 4.56 -17.04 -14.09
CA THR A 31 5.51 -17.53 -15.13
C THR A 31 6.76 -16.66 -15.28
N ILE A 32 6.71 -15.39 -14.85
CA ILE A 32 7.83 -14.45 -15.01
C ILE A 32 9.01 -14.83 -14.09
N PRO A 33 10.25 -14.97 -14.63
CA PRO A 33 11.46 -15.21 -13.85
C PRO A 33 11.72 -14.12 -12.80
N SER A 34 12.22 -14.52 -11.63
CA SER A 34 12.48 -13.61 -10.49
C SER A 34 13.37 -12.41 -10.82
N LYS A 35 14.37 -12.60 -11.70
CA LYS A 35 15.29 -11.56 -12.18
C LYS A 35 14.61 -10.34 -12.83
N TYR A 36 13.37 -10.49 -13.31
CA TYR A 36 12.60 -9.39 -13.90
C TYR A 36 11.63 -8.74 -12.89
N LYS A 37 11.31 -9.43 -11.79
CA LYS A 37 10.45 -8.91 -10.72
C LYS A 37 11.20 -7.92 -9.83
N VAL A 38 12.48 -8.22 -9.56
CA VAL A 38 13.40 -7.41 -8.76
C VAL A 38 14.72 -7.29 -9.50
N HIS A 39 15.18 -6.05 -9.71
CA HIS A 39 16.45 -5.77 -10.36
C HIS A 39 17.35 -4.98 -9.41
N GLY A 40 18.25 -5.68 -8.70
CA GLY A 40 19.07 -5.08 -7.64
C GLY A 40 18.20 -4.52 -6.51
N PHE A 41 18.28 -3.21 -6.26
CA PHE A 41 17.44 -2.50 -5.28
C PHE A 41 16.12 -1.97 -5.88
N ASP A 42 15.88 -2.18 -7.18
CA ASP A 42 14.66 -1.74 -7.83
C ASP A 42 13.54 -2.79 -7.68
N LEU A 43 12.64 -2.47 -6.75
CA LEU A 43 11.43 -3.25 -6.48
C LEU A 43 10.35 -2.94 -7.52
N ARG A 44 9.62 -3.98 -7.95
CA ARG A 44 8.52 -3.89 -8.93
C ARG A 44 9.01 -3.47 -10.33
N HIS A 45 10.19 -3.91 -10.72
CA HIS A 45 10.85 -3.48 -11.96
C HIS A 45 9.98 -3.68 -13.21
N VAL A 46 9.49 -4.92 -13.44
CA VAL A 46 8.58 -5.22 -14.57
C VAL A 46 7.34 -4.33 -14.61
N GLN A 47 6.79 -3.99 -13.44
CA GLN A 47 5.58 -3.18 -13.34
C GLN A 47 5.85 -1.70 -13.64
N LYS A 48 7.06 -1.21 -13.35
CA LYS A 48 7.49 0.15 -13.69
C LYS A 48 7.72 0.28 -15.19
N GLU A 49 8.41 -0.68 -15.80
CA GLU A 49 8.64 -0.68 -17.25
C GLU A 49 7.32 -0.73 -18.03
N ALA A 50 6.36 -1.58 -17.60
CA ALA A 50 5.04 -1.66 -18.23
C ALA A 50 4.21 -0.36 -18.15
N MET A 51 4.50 0.51 -17.18
CA MET A 51 3.77 1.77 -16.96
C MET A 51 4.54 3.01 -17.42
N ARG A 52 5.71 2.83 -18.06
CA ARG A 52 6.63 3.91 -18.43
C ARG A 52 6.04 4.93 -19.39
N GLU A 53 5.14 4.49 -20.25
CA GLU A 53 4.45 5.35 -21.23
C GLU A 53 3.20 6.03 -20.65
N ILE A 54 2.67 5.53 -19.54
CA ILE A 54 1.41 6.00 -18.94
C ILE A 54 1.67 6.99 -17.79
N LEU A 55 2.73 6.76 -17.00
CA LEU A 55 3.02 7.55 -15.81
C LEU A 55 4.16 8.54 -16.03
N PRO A 56 4.13 9.73 -15.42
CA PRO A 56 5.26 10.66 -15.46
C PRO A 56 6.50 10.10 -14.74
N PRO A 57 7.71 10.47 -15.18
CA PRO A 57 8.99 9.93 -14.66
C PRO A 57 9.21 10.19 -13.18
N GLU A 58 8.61 11.24 -12.62
CA GLU A 58 8.68 11.56 -11.21
C GLU A 58 8.01 10.48 -10.33
N ILE A 59 6.91 9.89 -10.79
CA ILE A 59 6.20 8.83 -10.05
C ILE A 59 6.97 7.52 -10.14
N MET A 60 7.60 7.23 -11.27
CA MET A 60 8.41 6.01 -11.46
C MET A 60 9.63 5.94 -10.53
N LYS A 61 10.25 7.09 -10.22
CA LYS A 61 11.40 7.17 -9.31
C LYS A 61 11.02 7.05 -7.83
N LYS A 62 9.72 7.09 -7.48
CA LYS A 62 9.29 6.95 -6.08
C LYS A 62 9.59 5.55 -5.54
N LYS A 63 10.11 5.52 -4.30
CA LYS A 63 10.28 4.29 -3.54
C LYS A 63 8.90 3.72 -3.13
N LYS A 64 8.76 2.40 -3.13
CA LYS A 64 7.57 1.72 -2.60
C LYS A 64 7.41 2.12 -1.12
N ARG A 65 6.30 2.78 -0.79
CA ARG A 65 5.92 3.06 0.58
C ARG A 65 4.83 2.08 1.00
N GLY A 66 4.91 1.58 2.22
CA GLY A 66 3.83 0.81 2.82
C GLY A 66 2.61 1.70 3.04
N PHE A 67 1.46 1.06 3.24
CA PHE A 67 0.24 1.73 3.67
C PHE A 67 0.34 1.97 5.19
N GLY A 68 1.09 2.99 5.58
CA GLY A 68 1.16 3.45 6.96
C GLY A 68 0.00 4.40 7.26
N CYS A 69 -0.44 4.44 8.51
CA CYS A 69 -1.25 5.55 9.02
C CYS A 69 -0.42 6.84 8.81
N PRO A 70 -1.03 7.96 8.37
CA PRO A 70 -0.33 9.24 8.34
C PRO A 70 -0.07 9.68 9.79
N ILE A 71 1.01 9.17 10.37
CA ILE A 71 1.49 9.62 11.66
C ILE A 71 2.18 10.97 11.39
N PRO A 72 1.69 12.08 11.96
CA PRO A 72 2.39 13.35 11.85
C PRO A 72 3.79 13.23 12.46
N ASP A 73 4.77 13.97 11.91
CA ASP A 73 6.17 14.02 12.39
C ASP A 73 6.29 14.38 13.88
N LYS A 74 5.22 14.93 14.47
CA LYS A 74 5.08 15.19 15.89
C LYS A 74 3.84 14.47 16.40
N PRO A 75 3.94 13.69 17.50
CA PRO A 75 2.76 13.11 18.14
C PRO A 75 1.85 14.26 18.57
N LYS A 76 0.65 14.33 17.98
CA LYS A 76 -0.38 15.26 18.44
C LYS A 76 -0.99 14.71 19.73
N PRO A 77 -1.37 15.59 20.68
CA PRO A 77 -2.12 15.14 21.83
C PRO A 77 -3.39 14.42 21.36
N CYS A 78 -3.77 13.39 22.11
CA CYS A 78 -4.91 12.50 21.83
C CYS A 78 -6.20 13.25 21.44
N SER A 79 -6.42 14.43 22.04
CA SER A 79 -7.53 15.36 21.80
C SER A 79 -7.57 16.00 20.41
N GLU A 80 -6.45 16.04 19.69
CA GLU A 80 -6.29 16.71 18.39
C GLU A 80 -6.08 15.73 17.23
N THR A 81 -6.19 14.43 17.51
CA THR A 81 -6.09 13.40 16.47
C THR A 81 -7.39 13.30 15.69
N VAL A 82 -7.30 12.98 14.40
CA VAL A 82 -8.45 12.80 13.50
C VAL A 82 -9.28 11.55 13.89
N TYR A 83 -8.73 10.69 14.74
CA TYR A 83 -9.34 9.45 15.22
C TYR A 83 -9.08 9.26 16.73
N PRO A 84 -9.72 10.07 17.59
CA PRO A 84 -9.50 10.05 19.04
C PRO A 84 -9.84 8.69 19.67
N GLU A 85 -10.76 7.93 19.07
CA GLU A 85 -11.15 6.58 19.49
C GLU A 85 -10.05 5.51 19.31
N PHE A 86 -9.06 5.75 18.45
CA PHE A 86 -7.92 4.84 18.25
C PHE A 86 -6.75 5.12 19.20
N CYS A 87 -6.76 6.25 19.89
CA CYS A 87 -5.71 6.63 20.83
C CYS A 87 -5.64 5.70 22.07
N GLY A 88 -6.69 4.91 22.30
CA GLY A 88 -6.81 3.95 23.41
C GLY A 88 -6.40 2.50 23.10
N TRP A 89 -5.97 2.16 21.88
CA TRP A 89 -5.34 0.86 21.61
C TRP A 89 -3.93 0.86 22.20
N GLY A 90 -3.88 0.58 23.50
CA GLY A 90 -2.70 0.65 24.34
C GLY A 90 -1.51 -0.12 23.78
N GLY A 91 -0.36 0.55 23.72
CA GLY A 91 0.87 -0.15 23.39
C GLY A 91 2.10 0.70 23.10
N TRP A 92 2.09 2.04 23.23
CA TRP A 92 3.30 2.84 22.98
C TRP A 92 3.48 3.93 24.03
N LYS A 93 3.64 3.51 25.30
CA LYS A 93 4.17 4.38 26.36
C LYS A 93 5.67 4.18 26.62
N ASN A 94 6.29 3.18 26.00
CA ASN A 94 7.74 2.96 26.03
C ASN A 94 8.18 2.31 24.71
N ALA A 95 8.58 3.12 23.74
CA ALA A 95 9.48 2.67 22.69
C ALA A 95 10.78 3.44 22.85
N PRO A 96 11.94 2.76 22.73
CA PRO A 96 13.24 3.44 22.75
C PRO A 96 13.37 4.47 21.62
#